data_AF-A0A1H2DV88-F1
#
_entry.id   AF-A0A1H2DV88-F1
#
_cell.length_a   1.000
_cell.length_b   1.000
_cell.length_c   1.000
_cell.angle_alpha   90.00
_cell.angle_beta   90.00
_cell.angle_gamma   90.00
#
_symmetry.space_group_name_H-M   'P 1'
#
loop_
_entity.id
_entity.type
_entity.pdbx_description
1 polymer ?
#
loop_
_entity_poly.entity_id
_entity_poly.type
_entity_poly.pdbx_seq_one_letter_code
_entity_poly.pdbx_strand_id
1 'polypeptide(L)'
;MPRIGPLSLLYSTGLLCGLLLLSLSAPLPARAQSDPGAREDEKAARQKLLRASDQIDSLQAALDSHTTQIADMKMTIGQQKADLDALRSQLATLKDENTALRAALAKLDAARADERKTLLDEVGKIVAENSKRAPAPTPPPSAPPKESAAASGEKAPDKGAETGFDYVVVKGDTLHAIAVAYQGNDVHVTVADLRKANGLGKDEAIHVGQKLFIPKK
;
A
#
# COMPACT_ATOMS: atom_id res chain seq x y z
N MET A 1 -35.87 35.60 19.08
CA MET A 1 -35.41 36.82 19.80
C MET A 1 -33.93 36.58 20.16
N PRO A 2 -33.00 37.55 20.04
CA PRO A 2 -33.15 39.00 19.85
C PRO A 2 -32.65 39.52 18.50
N ARG A 3 -33.04 40.77 18.21
CA ARG A 3 -32.67 41.61 17.06
C ARG A 3 -31.37 42.36 17.37
N ILE A 4 -30.43 42.42 16.42
CA ILE A 4 -29.34 43.39 16.43
C ILE A 4 -29.55 44.27 15.19
N GLY A 5 -29.94 45.53 15.44
CA GLY A 5 -30.12 46.56 14.42
C GLY A 5 -28.81 47.28 14.07
N PRO A 6 -28.80 48.08 12.99
CA PRO A 6 -27.59 48.71 12.47
C PRO A 6 -27.32 50.06 13.16
N LEU A 7 -26.17 50.20 13.83
CA LEU A 7 -25.60 51.50 14.19
C LEU A 7 -24.46 51.84 13.23
N SER A 8 -24.83 52.14 12.00
CA SER A 8 -24.05 52.93 11.05
C SER A 8 -24.54 54.37 11.11
N LEU A 9 -23.61 55.33 10.99
CA LEU A 9 -23.79 56.79 10.95
C LEU A 9 -24.07 57.46 12.31
N LEU A 10 -23.01 57.87 13.03
CA LEU A 10 -23.04 59.11 13.85
C LEU A 10 -21.67 59.53 14.44
N TYR A 11 -20.59 58.76 14.26
CA TYR A 11 -19.26 59.11 14.80
C TYR A 11 -18.24 59.59 13.75
N SER A 12 -18.70 60.07 12.58
CA SER A 12 -17.81 60.43 11.45
C SER A 12 -17.71 61.92 11.12
N THR A 13 -18.36 62.82 11.87
CA THR A 13 -18.40 64.27 11.50
C THR A 13 -17.98 65.23 12.63
N GLY A 14 -17.53 64.73 13.78
CA GLY A 14 -17.16 65.56 14.94
C GLY A 14 -15.65 65.76 15.18
N LEU A 15 -14.78 64.93 14.61
CA LEU A 15 -13.34 64.92 14.96
C LEU A 15 -12.42 65.53 13.88
N LEU A 16 -12.97 66.05 12.78
CA LEU A 16 -12.18 66.55 11.65
C LEU A 16 -12.14 68.08 11.47
N CYS A 17 -12.87 68.85 12.28
CA CYS A 17 -12.92 70.32 12.17
C CYS A 17 -12.21 71.10 13.29
N GLY A 18 -11.60 70.42 14.27
CA GLY A 18 -10.97 71.07 15.44
C GLY A 18 -9.48 71.42 15.30
N LEU A 19 -8.83 71.07 14.19
CA LEU A 19 -7.35 71.15 14.09
C LEU A 19 -6.84 71.91 12.84
N LEU A 20 -7.73 72.57 12.08
CA LEU A 20 -7.37 73.24 10.83
C LEU A 20 -7.34 74.79 10.89
N LEU A 21 -7.61 75.43 12.03
CA LEU A 21 -7.79 76.90 12.07
C LEU A 21 -7.18 77.60 13.31
N LEU A 22 -6.01 77.18 13.78
CA LEU A 22 -5.25 77.97 14.77
C LEU A 22 -3.73 77.84 14.62
N SER A 23 -3.21 78.21 13.44
CA SER A 23 -1.78 78.52 13.27
C SER A 23 -1.57 79.52 12.12
N LEU A 24 -2.23 80.67 12.23
CA LEU A 24 -1.95 81.84 11.39
C LEU A 24 -1.68 83.04 12.30
N SER A 25 -0.44 83.18 12.78
CA SER A 25 0.15 84.43 13.31
C SER A 25 1.66 84.34 13.53
N ALA A 26 2.41 84.71 12.46
CA ALA A 26 3.71 85.42 12.42
C ALA A 26 5.03 84.77 12.91
N PRO A 27 6.22 85.24 12.46
CA PRO A 27 6.61 85.90 11.20
C PRO A 27 7.74 85.14 10.45
N LEU A 28 7.98 85.47 9.18
CA LEU A 28 9.22 85.22 8.43
C LEU A 28 9.71 86.59 7.91
N PRO A 29 11.00 86.85 7.62
CA PRO A 29 12.15 85.93 7.58
C PRO A 29 13.43 86.47 8.26
N ALA A 30 14.26 85.64 8.91
CA ALA A 30 15.69 85.97 9.08
C ALA A 30 16.54 84.74 9.46
N ARG A 31 17.57 84.48 8.64
CA ARG A 31 18.67 83.50 8.83
C ARG A 31 18.26 82.03 8.98
N ALA A 32 18.13 81.40 7.82
CA ALA A 32 18.62 80.06 7.59
C ALA A 32 20.13 79.98 7.90
N GLN A 33 20.49 79.76 9.15
CA GLN A 33 21.65 78.94 9.50
C GLN A 33 21.07 77.69 10.16
N SER A 34 20.54 76.81 9.30
CA SER A 34 20.36 75.43 9.68
C SER A 34 21.66 74.90 10.25
N ASP A 35 21.64 74.45 11.49
CA ASP A 35 22.70 73.59 11.98
C ASP A 35 22.78 72.39 11.02
N PRO A 36 23.92 72.16 10.35
CA PRO A 36 24.08 71.01 9.45
C PRO A 36 23.77 69.68 10.16
N GLY A 37 24.03 69.56 11.47
CA GLY A 37 23.71 68.37 12.26
C GLY A 37 22.21 68.06 12.30
N ALA A 38 21.37 69.05 12.61
CA ALA A 38 19.92 68.86 12.68
C ALA A 38 19.29 68.43 11.34
N ARG A 39 19.84 68.91 10.21
CA ARG A 39 19.41 68.48 8.86
C ARG A 39 19.83 67.05 8.54
N GLU A 40 21.00 66.63 9.00
CA GLU A 40 21.48 65.26 8.82
C GLU A 40 20.68 64.28 9.68
N ASP A 41 20.36 64.65 10.92
CA ASP A 41 19.49 63.86 11.80
C ASP A 41 18.08 63.69 11.23
N GLU A 42 17.49 64.75 10.67
CA GLU A 42 16.18 64.67 10.01
C GLU A 42 16.20 63.73 8.80
N LYS A 43 17.27 63.76 7.99
CA LYS A 43 17.46 62.82 6.88
C LYS A 43 17.62 61.39 7.38
N ALA A 44 18.36 61.17 8.46
CA ALA A 44 18.55 59.86 9.05
C ALA A 44 17.22 59.29 9.60
N ALA A 45 16.40 60.13 10.25
CA ALA A 45 15.07 59.75 10.72
C ALA A 45 14.14 59.39 9.55
N ARG A 46 14.10 60.20 8.49
CA ARG A 46 13.34 59.90 7.26
C ARG A 46 13.81 58.60 6.60
N GLN A 47 15.11 58.34 6.58
CA GLN A 47 15.65 57.11 6.01
C GLN A 47 15.25 55.87 6.83
N LYS A 48 15.21 55.98 8.17
CA LYS A 48 14.71 54.89 9.04
C LYS A 48 13.22 54.64 8.80
N LEU A 49 12.41 55.68 8.65
CA LEU A 49 10.98 55.55 8.33
C LEU A 49 10.78 54.86 6.98
N LEU A 50 11.57 55.22 5.96
CA LEU A 50 11.50 54.56 4.65
C LEU A 50 11.81 53.07 4.75
N ARG A 51 12.90 52.69 5.45
CA ARG A 51 13.25 51.27 5.67
C ARG A 51 12.16 50.51 6.44
N ALA A 52 11.52 51.16 7.42
CA ALA A 52 10.42 50.56 8.16
C ALA A 52 9.19 50.34 7.26
N SER A 53 8.91 51.26 6.34
CA SER A 53 7.87 51.08 5.31
C SER A 53 8.18 49.88 4.42
N ASP A 54 9.40 49.79 3.89
CA ASP A 54 9.83 48.66 3.05
C ASP A 54 9.71 47.32 3.81
N GLN A 55 10.02 47.33 5.12
CA GLN A 55 9.83 46.16 5.98
C GLN A 55 8.36 45.78 6.14
N ILE A 56 7.45 46.75 6.31
CA ILE A 56 6.00 46.48 6.38
C ILE A 56 5.51 45.85 5.09
N ASP A 57 5.92 46.37 3.93
CA ASP A 57 5.55 45.83 2.62
C ASP A 57 6.06 44.39 2.45
N SER A 58 7.29 44.11 2.90
CA SER A 58 7.84 42.74 2.87
C SER A 58 7.09 41.78 3.78
N LEU A 59 6.65 42.23 4.96
CA LEU A 59 5.86 41.43 5.89
C LEU A 59 4.44 41.16 5.37
N GLN A 60 3.84 42.14 4.70
CA GLN A 60 2.55 41.97 4.02
C GLN A 60 2.66 40.91 2.91
N ALA A 61 3.69 41.00 2.06
CA ALA A 61 3.94 40.00 1.03
C ALA A 61 4.16 38.59 1.62
N ALA A 62 4.86 38.49 2.76
CA ALA A 62 5.04 37.21 3.46
C ALA A 62 3.72 36.66 4.03
N LEU A 63 2.85 37.51 4.59
CA LEU A 63 1.52 37.13 5.07
C LEU A 63 0.63 36.64 3.93
N ASP A 64 0.66 37.30 2.78
CA ASP A 64 -0.08 36.88 1.59
C ASP A 64 0.43 35.52 1.08
N SER A 65 1.75 35.35 1.01
CA SER A 65 2.37 34.07 0.64
C SER A 65 1.98 32.94 1.60
N HIS A 66 2.02 33.20 2.92
CA HIS A 66 1.61 32.21 3.91
C HIS A 66 0.11 31.90 3.83
N THR A 67 -0.73 32.89 3.52
CA THR A 67 -2.17 32.69 3.30
C THR A 67 -2.43 31.78 2.11
N THR A 68 -1.70 31.96 1.01
CA THR A 68 -1.76 31.06 -0.15
C THR A 68 -1.29 29.66 0.20
N GLN A 69 -0.18 29.50 0.94
CA GLN A 69 0.30 28.19 1.39
C GLN A 69 -0.73 27.47 2.28
N ILE A 70 -1.38 28.19 3.21
CA ILE A 70 -2.43 27.61 4.06
C ILE A 70 -3.62 27.14 3.22
N ALA A 71 -4.01 27.88 2.19
CA ALA A 71 -5.09 27.48 1.29
C ALA A 71 -4.73 26.20 0.51
N ASP A 72 -3.51 26.14 -0.02
CA ASP A 72 -3.01 24.96 -0.75
C ASP A 72 -2.87 23.72 0.14
N MET A 73 -2.33 23.89 1.36
CA MET A 73 -2.26 22.81 2.35
C MET A 73 -3.64 22.28 2.72
N LYS A 74 -4.63 23.16 2.91
CA LYS A 74 -6.02 22.75 3.18
C LYS A 74 -6.62 21.96 2.01
N MET A 75 -6.34 22.36 0.77
CA MET A 75 -6.77 21.63 -0.41
C MET A 75 -6.13 20.25 -0.48
N THR A 76 -4.82 20.15 -0.22
CA THR A 76 -4.09 18.88 -0.15
C THR A 76 -4.66 17.95 0.93
N ILE A 77 -4.93 18.46 2.13
CA ILE A 77 -5.56 17.69 3.21
C ILE A 77 -6.95 17.19 2.79
N GLY A 78 -7.73 18.03 2.09
CA GLY A 78 -9.02 17.65 1.54
C GLY A 78 -8.91 16.50 0.53
N GLN A 79 -7.95 16.61 -0.40
CA GLN A 79 -7.70 15.57 -1.41
C GLN A 79 -7.25 14.26 -0.76
N GLN A 80 -6.29 14.30 0.16
CA GLN A 80 -5.82 13.12 0.88
C GLN A 80 -6.94 12.42 1.66
N LYS A 81 -7.86 13.19 2.25
CA LYS A 81 -9.02 12.62 2.93
C LYS A 81 -9.94 11.88 1.95
N ALA A 82 -10.22 12.46 0.79
CA ALA A 82 -11.03 11.81 -0.25
C ALA A 82 -10.37 10.51 -0.75
N ASP A 83 -9.05 10.54 -0.96
CA ASP A 83 -8.29 9.35 -1.38
C ASP A 83 -8.33 8.24 -0.31
N LEU A 84 -8.22 8.60 0.98
CA LEU A 84 -8.34 7.64 2.09
C LEU A 84 -9.73 6.98 2.14
N ASP A 85 -10.79 7.75 1.91
CA ASP A 85 -12.15 7.22 1.90
C ASP A 85 -12.38 6.31 0.68
N ALA A 86 -11.81 6.64 -0.48
CA ALA A 86 -11.82 5.79 -1.66
C ALA A 86 -11.07 4.46 -1.44
N LEU A 87 -9.86 4.51 -0.87
CA LEU A 87 -9.08 3.32 -0.54
C LEU A 87 -9.79 2.42 0.48
N ARG A 88 -10.44 3.01 1.48
CA ARG A 88 -11.25 2.26 2.46
C ARG A 88 -12.43 1.56 1.79
N SER A 89 -13.10 2.21 0.84
CA SER A 89 -14.19 1.59 0.07
C SER A 89 -13.66 0.41 -0.77
N GLN A 90 -12.53 0.56 -1.45
CA GLN A 90 -11.90 -0.53 -2.21
C GLN A 90 -11.54 -1.71 -1.31
N LEU A 91 -11.01 -1.45 -0.11
CA LEU A 91 -10.65 -2.50 0.84
C LEU A 91 -11.88 -3.25 1.37
N ALA A 92 -13.01 -2.57 1.56
CA ALA A 92 -14.27 -3.22 1.90
C ALA A 92 -14.76 -4.13 0.76
N THR A 93 -14.77 -3.64 -0.48
CA THR A 93 -15.16 -4.43 -1.65
C THR A 93 -14.27 -5.66 -1.83
N LEU A 94 -12.95 -5.52 -1.78
CA LEU A 94 -12.01 -6.63 -1.90
C LEU A 94 -12.19 -7.67 -0.79
N LYS A 95 -12.50 -7.22 0.43
CA LYS A 95 -12.77 -8.14 1.54
C LYS A 95 -14.04 -8.94 1.26
N ASP A 96 -15.12 -8.29 0.83
CA ASP A 96 -16.39 -8.93 0.52
C ASP A 96 -16.22 -9.93 -0.63
N GLU A 97 -15.54 -9.55 -1.72
CA GLU A 97 -15.20 -10.45 -2.82
C GLU A 97 -14.41 -11.67 -2.34
N ASN A 98 -13.43 -11.48 -1.46
CA ASN A 98 -12.63 -12.59 -0.93
C ASN A 98 -13.48 -13.53 -0.06
N THR A 99 -14.42 -13.00 0.73
CA THR A 99 -15.37 -13.84 1.47
C THR A 99 -16.31 -14.61 0.53
N ALA A 100 -16.79 -13.96 -0.53
CA ALA A 100 -17.66 -14.58 -1.53
C ALA A 100 -16.93 -15.70 -2.29
N LEU A 101 -15.68 -15.46 -2.71
CA LEU A 101 -14.84 -16.46 -3.37
C LEU A 101 -14.56 -17.66 -2.47
N ARG A 102 -14.23 -17.44 -1.19
CA ARG A 102 -14.05 -18.53 -0.21
C ARG A 102 -15.33 -19.35 -0.04
N ALA A 103 -16.48 -18.69 0.05
CA ALA A 103 -17.77 -19.38 0.13
C ALA A 103 -18.09 -20.17 -1.14
N ALA A 104 -17.77 -19.64 -2.32
CA ALA A 104 -17.93 -20.33 -3.59
C ALA A 104 -17.03 -21.57 -3.69
N LEU A 105 -15.77 -21.47 -3.27
CA LEU A 105 -14.85 -22.60 -3.21
C LEU A 105 -15.36 -23.70 -2.26
N ALA A 106 -15.81 -23.34 -1.06
CA ALA A 106 -16.37 -24.29 -0.10
C ALA A 106 -17.62 -25.01 -0.66
N LYS A 107 -18.50 -24.29 -1.35
CA LYS A 107 -19.67 -24.89 -2.03
C LYS A 107 -19.26 -25.87 -3.11
N LEU A 108 -18.26 -25.51 -3.92
CA LEU A 108 -17.77 -26.36 -4.99
C LEU A 108 -17.11 -27.64 -4.44
N ASP A 109 -16.34 -27.53 -3.35
CA ASP A 109 -15.72 -28.69 -2.71
C ASP A 109 -16.76 -29.62 -2.06
N ALA A 110 -17.82 -29.05 -1.47
CA ALA A 110 -18.96 -29.81 -0.96
C ALA A 110 -19.70 -30.55 -2.10
N ALA A 111 -20.03 -29.84 -3.20
CA ALA A 111 -20.67 -30.44 -4.36
C ALA A 111 -19.83 -31.57 -4.95
N ARG A 112 -18.52 -31.38 -5.10
CA ARG A 112 -17.60 -32.44 -5.57
C ARG A 112 -17.52 -33.61 -4.59
N ALA A 113 -17.63 -33.38 -3.28
CA ALA A 113 -17.64 -34.47 -2.30
C ALA A 113 -18.92 -35.31 -2.41
N ASP A 114 -20.06 -34.66 -2.58
CA ASP A 114 -21.36 -35.31 -2.77
C ASP A 114 -21.41 -36.10 -4.10
N GLU A 115 -20.91 -35.52 -5.19
CA GLU A 115 -20.75 -36.20 -6.47
C GLU A 115 -19.84 -37.42 -6.37
N ARG A 116 -18.66 -37.30 -5.74
CA ARG A 116 -17.74 -38.44 -5.53
C ARG A 116 -18.39 -39.55 -4.71
N LYS A 117 -19.13 -39.22 -3.65
CA LYS A 117 -19.84 -40.20 -2.83
C LYS A 117 -20.87 -40.96 -3.66
N THR A 118 -21.64 -40.25 -4.48
CA THR A 118 -22.66 -40.84 -5.35
C THR A 118 -22.03 -41.80 -6.36
N LEU A 119 -20.91 -41.40 -6.99
CA LEU A 119 -20.16 -42.25 -7.92
C LEU A 119 -19.60 -43.51 -7.23
N LEU A 120 -19.10 -43.40 -6.01
CA LEU A 120 -18.62 -44.56 -5.23
C LEU A 120 -19.76 -45.54 -4.93
N ASP A 121 -20.94 -45.05 -4.59
CA ASP A 121 -22.13 -45.89 -4.36
C ASP A 121 -22.56 -46.60 -5.66
N GLU A 122 -22.54 -45.90 -6.80
CA GLU A 122 -22.83 -46.47 -8.13
C GLU A 122 -21.80 -47.55 -8.52
N VAL A 123 -20.50 -47.25 -8.37
CA VAL A 123 -19.41 -48.21 -8.65
C VAL A 123 -19.53 -49.43 -7.74
N GLY A 124 -19.86 -49.24 -6.46
CA GLY A 124 -20.09 -50.34 -5.51
C GLY A 124 -21.23 -51.26 -5.97
N LYS A 125 -22.33 -50.71 -6.49
CA LYS A 125 -23.43 -51.50 -7.06
C LYS A 125 -22.99 -52.28 -8.30
N ILE A 126 -22.26 -51.64 -9.22
CA ILE A 126 -21.76 -52.30 -10.44
C ILE A 126 -20.82 -53.46 -10.09
N VAL A 127 -19.91 -53.26 -9.13
CA VAL A 127 -18.98 -54.31 -8.67
C VAL A 127 -19.74 -55.48 -8.03
N ALA A 128 -20.76 -55.19 -7.21
CA ALA A 128 -21.60 -56.22 -6.60
C ALA A 128 -22.43 -57.01 -7.63
N GLU A 129 -22.96 -56.32 -8.65
CA GLU A 129 -23.70 -56.95 -9.75
C GLU A 129 -22.79 -57.80 -10.65
N ASN A 130 -21.60 -57.29 -11.00
CA ASN A 130 -20.59 -58.06 -11.74
C ASN A 130 -20.09 -59.29 -10.95
N SER A 131 -19.97 -59.17 -9.63
CA SER A 131 -19.59 -60.30 -8.77
C SER A 131 -20.66 -61.40 -8.73
N LYS A 132 -21.94 -61.04 -8.85
CA LYS A 132 -23.06 -62.01 -8.96
C LYS A 132 -23.18 -62.64 -10.35
N ARG A 133 -22.67 -61.96 -11.38
CA ARG A 133 -22.68 -62.43 -12.77
C ARG A 133 -21.43 -63.24 -13.14
N ALA A 134 -20.46 -63.34 -12.24
CA ALA A 134 -19.24 -64.12 -12.44
C ALA A 134 -19.54 -65.63 -12.41
N PRO A 135 -19.08 -66.42 -13.41
CA PRO A 135 -19.08 -67.87 -13.32
C PRO A 135 -18.06 -68.35 -12.26
N ALA A 136 -18.27 -69.56 -11.75
CA ALA A 136 -17.48 -70.22 -10.70
C ALA A 136 -15.95 -70.07 -10.86
N PRO A 137 -15.18 -70.05 -9.75
CA PRO A 137 -13.74 -69.85 -9.78
C PRO A 137 -13.05 -71.03 -10.50
N THR A 138 -12.43 -70.75 -11.64
CA THR A 138 -11.34 -71.60 -12.14
C THR A 138 -10.15 -71.51 -11.17
N PRO A 139 -9.40 -72.62 -10.97
CA PRO A 139 -8.29 -72.68 -10.02
C PRO A 139 -7.22 -71.61 -10.31
N PRO A 140 -6.49 -71.15 -9.28
CA PRO A 140 -5.54 -70.05 -9.39
C PRO A 140 -4.40 -70.42 -10.36
N PRO A 141 -3.90 -69.48 -11.18
CA PRO A 141 -2.60 -69.63 -11.80
C PRO A 141 -1.55 -69.64 -10.70
N SER A 142 -0.66 -70.64 -10.78
CA SER A 142 0.54 -70.76 -9.96
C SER A 142 1.30 -69.44 -9.83
N ALA A 143 1.63 -69.12 -8.58
CA ALA A 143 2.77 -68.34 -8.12
C ALA A 143 3.38 -67.30 -9.09
N PRO A 144 3.26 -65.98 -8.82
CA PRO A 144 4.32 -65.06 -9.23
C PRO A 144 5.63 -65.45 -8.51
N PRO A 145 6.80 -65.38 -9.16
CA PRO A 145 8.06 -65.55 -8.48
C PRO A 145 8.21 -64.47 -7.41
N LYS A 146 8.45 -64.90 -6.17
CA LYS A 146 9.00 -64.04 -5.13
C LYS A 146 10.42 -63.64 -5.54
N GLU A 147 10.70 -62.36 -5.41
CA GLU A 147 11.97 -61.83 -4.90
C GLU A 147 13.14 -61.79 -5.90
N SER A 148 13.24 -60.66 -6.59
CA SER A 148 14.51 -59.94 -6.69
C SER A 148 14.31 -58.53 -6.13
N ALA A 149 14.45 -58.46 -4.81
CA ALA A 149 14.93 -57.24 -4.18
C ALA A 149 16.40 -57.06 -4.61
N ALA A 150 16.59 -56.20 -5.61
CA ALA A 150 17.82 -55.44 -5.81
C ALA A 150 17.35 -53.98 -5.85
N ALA A 151 17.37 -53.27 -4.72
CA ALA A 151 18.57 -52.58 -4.26
C ALA A 151 19.28 -51.87 -5.41
N SER A 152 18.76 -50.72 -5.81
CA SER A 152 19.62 -49.58 -6.10
C SER A 152 19.03 -48.41 -5.34
N GLY A 153 19.25 -48.46 -4.02
CA GLY A 153 19.46 -47.23 -3.30
C GLY A 153 20.89 -46.81 -3.61
N GLU A 154 21.04 -45.68 -4.29
CA GLU A 154 22.26 -44.86 -4.26
C GLU A 154 21.88 -43.52 -4.93
N LYS A 155 21.89 -42.34 -4.32
CA LYS A 155 22.36 -41.88 -3.02
C LYS A 155 21.69 -40.53 -2.81
N ALA A 156 20.76 -40.42 -1.85
CA ALA A 156 20.53 -39.12 -1.24
C ALA A 156 21.87 -38.67 -0.65
N PRO A 157 22.40 -37.49 -1.00
CA PRO A 157 23.47 -36.95 -0.18
C PRO A 157 22.82 -36.66 1.17
N ASP A 158 23.20 -37.47 2.15
CA ASP A 158 23.25 -37.06 3.54
C ASP A 158 23.91 -35.67 3.61
N LYS A 159 23.08 -34.65 3.67
CA LYS A 159 23.44 -33.29 4.06
C LYS A 159 22.36 -32.82 5.02
N GLY A 160 22.63 -33.14 6.28
CA GLY A 160 22.13 -32.57 7.51
C GLY A 160 20.83 -31.80 7.42
N ALA A 161 19.73 -32.43 7.83
CA ALA A 161 18.51 -31.81 8.35
C ALA A 161 18.24 -30.38 7.85
N GLU A 162 18.22 -30.17 6.53
CA GLU A 162 17.77 -28.91 5.97
C GLU A 162 16.25 -28.91 6.16
N THR A 163 15.76 -28.05 7.04
CA THR A 163 14.31 -27.83 7.17
C THR A 163 13.81 -27.27 5.84
N GLY A 164 12.66 -27.73 5.36
CA GLY A 164 12.13 -27.30 4.06
C GLY A 164 10.69 -27.76 3.84
N PHE A 165 10.17 -27.49 2.65
CA PHE A 165 8.80 -27.83 2.25
C PHE A 165 8.78 -28.64 0.97
N ASP A 166 7.89 -29.63 0.88
CA ASP A 166 7.60 -30.33 -0.37
C ASP A 166 6.57 -29.55 -1.19
N TYR A 167 6.86 -29.35 -2.46
CA TYR A 167 5.99 -28.68 -3.43
C TYR A 167 5.73 -29.58 -4.64
N VAL A 168 4.48 -29.61 -5.10
CA VAL A 168 4.11 -30.31 -6.34
C VAL A 168 3.90 -29.28 -7.43
N VAL A 169 4.73 -29.35 -8.47
CA VAL A 169 4.70 -28.40 -9.60
C VAL A 169 3.35 -28.45 -10.31
N VAL A 170 2.69 -27.31 -10.47
CA VAL A 170 1.44 -27.16 -11.21
C VAL A 170 1.68 -26.52 -12.58
N LYS A 171 0.65 -26.56 -13.44
CA LYS A 171 0.75 -26.04 -14.80
C LYS A 171 0.99 -24.52 -14.78
N GLY A 172 2.09 -24.10 -15.41
CA GLY A 172 2.47 -22.69 -15.53
C GLY A 172 3.58 -22.26 -14.57
N ASP A 173 3.99 -23.13 -13.66
CA ASP A 173 5.10 -22.83 -12.76
C ASP A 173 6.45 -22.84 -13.46
N THR A 174 7.33 -21.98 -12.98
CA THR A 174 8.76 -22.01 -13.31
C THR A 174 9.55 -22.03 -12.02
N LEU A 175 10.79 -22.54 -12.05
CA LEU A 175 11.68 -22.50 -10.88
C LEU A 175 11.84 -21.07 -10.32
N HIS A 176 11.83 -20.05 -11.20
CA HIS A 176 11.89 -18.65 -10.78
C HIS A 176 10.62 -18.21 -10.05
N ALA A 177 9.44 -18.50 -10.61
CA ALA A 177 8.17 -18.17 -9.97
C ALA A 177 8.00 -18.88 -8.62
N ILE A 178 8.39 -20.16 -8.53
CA ILE A 178 8.37 -20.93 -7.27
C ILE A 178 9.34 -20.31 -6.25
N ALA A 179 10.57 -20.00 -6.64
CA ALA A 179 11.55 -19.39 -5.73
C ALA A 179 11.03 -18.05 -5.16
N VAL A 180 10.48 -17.18 -6.02
CA VAL A 180 9.92 -15.88 -5.62
C VAL A 180 8.68 -16.04 -4.74
N ALA A 181 7.80 -16.99 -5.04
CA ALA A 181 6.59 -17.24 -4.24
C ALA A 181 6.92 -17.63 -2.79
N TYR A 182 8.04 -18.32 -2.58
CA TYR A 182 8.55 -18.71 -1.26
C TYR A 182 9.56 -17.71 -0.70
N GLN A 183 9.87 -16.64 -1.43
CA GLN A 183 10.80 -15.59 -1.00
C GLN A 183 10.07 -14.62 -0.05
N GLY A 184 9.93 -15.02 1.21
CA GLY A 184 9.27 -14.25 2.27
C GLY A 184 8.92 -15.12 3.48
N ASN A 185 8.93 -14.53 4.69
CA ASN A 185 8.70 -15.21 5.98
C ASN A 185 9.77 -16.27 6.34
N ASP A 186 11.01 -15.84 6.55
CA ASP A 186 12.14 -16.67 7.01
C ASP A 186 12.58 -17.79 6.05
N VAL A 187 12.25 -17.68 4.76
CA VAL A 187 12.68 -18.62 3.73
C VAL A 187 13.42 -17.85 2.63
N HIS A 188 14.73 -18.04 2.55
CA HIS A 188 15.55 -17.49 1.48
C HIS A 188 16.01 -18.59 0.52
N VAL A 189 15.28 -18.74 -0.59
CA VAL A 189 15.59 -19.75 -1.61
C VAL A 189 15.82 -19.11 -2.97
N THR A 190 16.90 -19.51 -3.63
CA THR A 190 17.19 -19.10 -5.02
C THR A 190 16.91 -20.25 -6.00
N VAL A 191 16.83 -19.93 -7.29
CA VAL A 191 16.72 -20.96 -8.34
C VAL A 191 17.89 -21.95 -8.28
N ALA A 192 19.10 -21.47 -7.98
CA ALA A 192 20.27 -22.32 -7.84
C ALA A 192 20.14 -23.29 -6.65
N ASP A 193 19.54 -22.83 -5.55
CA ASP A 193 19.28 -23.66 -4.38
C ASP A 193 18.21 -24.71 -4.62
N LEU A 194 17.11 -24.34 -5.28
CA LEU A 194 16.08 -25.30 -5.71
C LEU A 194 16.69 -26.38 -6.60
N ARG A 195 17.52 -26.00 -7.58
CA ARG A 195 18.17 -26.98 -8.47
C ARG A 195 19.09 -27.91 -7.69
N LYS A 196 19.92 -27.36 -6.81
CA LYS A 196 20.87 -28.14 -6.00
C LYS A 196 20.16 -29.11 -5.04
N ALA A 197 19.10 -28.65 -4.38
CA ALA A 197 18.34 -29.46 -3.43
C ALA A 197 17.57 -30.61 -4.10
N ASN A 198 17.23 -30.47 -5.39
CA ASN A 198 16.45 -31.45 -6.15
C ASN A 198 17.25 -32.21 -7.22
N GLY A 199 18.57 -32.03 -7.25
CA GLY A 199 19.43 -32.70 -8.24
C GLY A 199 19.18 -32.28 -9.69
N LEU A 200 18.61 -31.10 -9.94
CA LEU A 200 18.29 -30.63 -11.29
C LEU A 200 19.54 -30.06 -11.98
N GLY A 201 19.75 -30.42 -13.25
CA GLY A 201 20.77 -29.83 -14.12
C GLY A 201 20.56 -28.33 -14.35
N LYS A 202 21.51 -27.63 -14.99
CA LYS A 202 21.39 -26.17 -15.25
C LYS A 202 20.27 -25.81 -16.23
N ASP A 203 20.07 -26.68 -17.22
CA ASP A 203 19.09 -26.50 -18.30
C ASP A 203 17.88 -27.42 -18.16
N GLU A 204 17.82 -28.20 -17.07
CA GLU A 204 16.72 -29.12 -16.82
C GLU A 204 15.45 -28.34 -16.48
N ALA A 205 14.38 -28.65 -17.20
CA ALA A 205 13.06 -28.08 -16.98
C ALA A 205 12.28 -28.92 -15.96
N ILE A 206 11.48 -28.25 -15.13
CA ILE A 206 10.54 -28.89 -14.23
C ILE A 206 9.26 -29.27 -14.97
N HIS A 207 8.65 -30.38 -14.58
CA HIS A 207 7.43 -30.90 -15.20
C HIS A 207 6.25 -30.84 -14.24
N VAL A 208 5.04 -30.67 -14.77
CA VAL A 208 3.81 -30.68 -13.97
C VAL A 208 3.67 -32.04 -13.26
N GLY A 209 3.37 -32.01 -11.97
CA GLY A 209 3.28 -33.20 -11.10
C GLY A 209 4.61 -33.64 -10.48
N GLN A 210 5.73 -33.01 -10.84
CA GLN A 210 7.02 -33.26 -10.22
C GLN A 210 7.02 -32.75 -8.77
N LYS A 211 7.52 -33.58 -7.84
CA LYS A 211 7.77 -33.16 -6.45
C LYS A 211 9.11 -32.44 -6.37
N LEU A 212 9.11 -31.27 -5.74
CA LEU A 212 10.26 -30.41 -5.55
C LEU A 212 10.40 -30.09 -4.06
N PHE A 213 11.56 -30.37 -3.48
CA PHE A 213 11.93 -29.98 -2.14
C PHE A 213 12.46 -28.54 -2.13
N ILE A 214 11.83 -27.67 -1.34
CA ILE A 214 12.19 -26.27 -1.20
C ILE A 214 12.95 -26.12 0.14
N PRO A 215 14.28 -25.93 0.12
CA PRO A 215 15.06 -25.76 1.34
C PRO A 215 14.76 -24.41 2.00
N LYS A 216 14.61 -24.41 3.32
CA LYS A 216 14.54 -23.20 4.16
C LYS A 216 15.95 -22.89 4.66
N LYS A 217 16.44 -21.70 4.30
CA LYS A 217 17.71 -21.13 4.75
C LYS A 217 17.47 -19.81 5.47
#